data_AF-A0A377L5P6-F1
#
_entry.id   AF-A0A377L5P6-F1
#
_cell.length_a   1.000
_cell.length_b   1.000
_cell.length_c   1.000
_cell.angle_alpha   90.00
_cell.angle_beta   90.00
_cell.angle_gamma   90.00
#
_symmetry.space_group_name_H-M   'P 1'
#
loop_
_entity.id
_entity.type
_entity.pdbx_description
1 polymer ?
#
loop_
_entity_poly.entity_id
_entity_poly.type
_entity_poly.pdbx_seq_one_letter_code
_entity_poly.pdbx_strand_id
1 'polypeptide(L)'
;MPLAESTDKVKYSYEVTGNMTIGQAIKGFNKGQPLTIDEGDVIKVYHAEPGSRNLLMRDDLVKNFTGGSNYAHYQVSNHEFEPITDIEADTVTQELTLGEDPSEVDPTKLIENVRFNGQKLAENLYTVEQVDAFDTNTAGPKTLNVKVATADGVTARDVSVPYDS
;
A
#
# COMPACT_ATOMS: atom_id res chain seq x y z
N MET A 1 8.46 3.12 19.72
CA MET A 1 9.31 1.92 19.55
C MET A 1 9.69 1.88 18.08
N PRO A 2 10.97 1.79 17.70
CA PRO A 2 11.32 1.64 16.30
C PRO A 2 10.89 0.24 15.83
N LEU A 3 10.20 0.17 14.70
CA LEU A 3 9.98 -1.10 14.00
C LEU A 3 11.36 -1.70 13.71
N ALA A 4 11.61 -2.89 14.24
CA ALA A 4 12.79 -3.66 13.85
C ALA A 4 12.71 -3.90 12.34
N GLU A 5 13.83 -3.69 11.64
CA GLU A 5 13.97 -4.12 10.25
C GLU A 5 13.59 -5.61 10.17
N SER A 6 12.49 -5.90 9.45
CA SER A 6 12.15 -7.27 9.11
C SER A 6 13.25 -7.80 8.21
N THR A 7 14.12 -8.66 8.74
CA THR A 7 14.93 -9.52 7.89
C THR A 7 13.99 -10.56 7.29
N ASP A 8 13.33 -10.21 6.19
CA ASP A 8 12.39 -11.09 5.49
C ASP A 8 13.10 -12.37 5.08
N LYS A 9 12.98 -13.42 5.90
CA LYS A 9 13.55 -14.72 5.61
C LYS A 9 12.65 -15.41 4.59
N VAL A 10 13.06 -15.40 3.33
CA VAL A 10 12.38 -16.13 2.26
C VAL A 10 12.43 -17.63 2.55
N LYS A 11 11.29 -18.22 2.94
CA LYS A 11 11.15 -19.67 3.15
C LYS A 11 11.18 -20.44 1.82
N TYR A 12 10.56 -19.88 0.79
CA TYR A 12 10.39 -20.49 -0.52
C TYR A 12 10.20 -19.40 -1.58
N SER A 13 10.74 -19.61 -2.79
CA SER A 13 10.51 -18.75 -3.94
C SER A 13 10.50 -19.59 -5.23
N TYR A 14 9.65 -19.19 -6.17
CA TYR A 14 9.52 -19.85 -7.46
C TYR A 14 9.13 -18.85 -8.53
N GLU A 15 9.85 -18.86 -9.65
CA GLU A 15 9.62 -17.98 -10.80
C GLU A 15 8.96 -18.78 -11.93
N VAL A 16 7.94 -18.19 -12.56
CA VAL A 16 7.30 -18.71 -13.77
C VAL A 16 7.61 -17.77 -14.93
N THR A 17 8.26 -18.29 -15.96
CA THR A 17 8.64 -17.52 -17.15
C THR A 17 7.63 -17.73 -18.29
N GLY A 18 7.52 -16.74 -19.19
CA GLY A 18 6.52 -16.75 -20.27
C GLY A 18 6.67 -17.86 -21.32
N ASN A 19 7.76 -18.62 -21.30
CA ASN A 19 7.97 -19.79 -22.15
C ASN A 19 7.60 -21.13 -21.48
N MET A 20 7.10 -21.12 -20.24
CA MET A 20 6.60 -22.32 -19.56
C MET A 20 5.12 -22.55 -19.84
N THR A 21 4.75 -23.80 -20.10
CA THR A 21 3.34 -24.22 -20.05
C THR A 21 2.84 -24.24 -18.59
N ILE A 22 1.53 -24.13 -18.37
CA ILE A 22 0.91 -24.28 -17.04
C ILE A 22 1.37 -25.58 -16.36
N GLY A 23 1.41 -26.69 -17.12
CA GLY A 23 1.84 -27.98 -16.58
C GLY A 23 3.32 -28.01 -16.16
N GLN A 24 4.20 -27.29 -16.85
CA GLN A 24 5.61 -27.15 -16.45
C GLN A 24 5.74 -26.28 -15.19
N ALA A 25 5.01 -25.16 -15.12
CA ALA A 25 5.00 -24.29 -13.95
C ALA A 25 4.52 -25.03 -12.69
N ILE A 26 3.42 -25.79 -12.79
CA ILE A 26 2.89 -26.58 -11.67
C ILE A 26 3.88 -27.67 -11.25
N LYS A 27 4.47 -28.40 -12.19
CA LYS A 27 5.46 -29.44 -11.89
C LYS A 27 6.75 -28.88 -11.28
N GLY A 28 7.13 -27.66 -11.66
CA GLY A 28 8.30 -26.99 -11.11
C GLY A 28 8.03 -26.43 -9.72
N PHE A 29 6.83 -25.88 -9.49
CA PHE A 29 6.42 -25.36 -8.18
C PHE A 29 6.47 -26.48 -7.13
N ASN A 30 7.42 -26.37 -6.21
CA ASN A 30 7.70 -27.32 -5.15
C ASN A 30 7.75 -28.77 -5.66
N LYS A 31 8.31 -28.97 -6.86
CA LYS A 31 8.42 -30.27 -7.53
C LYS A 31 7.04 -30.96 -7.71
N GLY A 32 5.99 -30.17 -7.89
CA GLY A 32 4.61 -30.63 -8.02
C GLY A 32 3.98 -31.13 -6.72
N GLN A 33 4.62 -30.88 -5.56
CA GLN A 33 4.09 -31.20 -4.25
C GLN A 33 3.44 -29.97 -3.60
N PRO A 34 2.43 -30.14 -2.74
CA PRO A 34 1.90 -29.04 -1.93
C PRO A 34 3.00 -28.38 -1.10
N LEU A 35 3.00 -27.04 -1.05
CA LEU A 35 3.89 -26.28 -0.18
C LEU A 35 3.23 -26.14 1.19
N THR A 36 3.89 -26.58 2.25
CA THR A 36 3.44 -26.33 3.63
C THR A 36 3.69 -24.87 3.99
N ILE A 37 2.66 -24.20 4.50
CA ILE A 37 2.68 -22.82 4.98
C ILE A 37 2.04 -22.76 6.37
N ASP A 38 2.50 -21.85 7.20
CA ASP A 38 2.04 -21.69 8.58
C ASP A 38 1.18 -20.41 8.73
N GLU A 39 0.32 -20.36 9.75
CA GLU A 39 -0.36 -19.11 10.11
C GLU A 39 0.66 -18.00 10.38
N GLY A 40 0.38 -16.81 9.86
CA GLY A 40 1.27 -15.66 9.92
C GLY A 40 2.29 -15.57 8.79
N ASP A 41 2.45 -16.61 7.95
CA ASP A 41 3.30 -16.51 6.76
C ASP A 41 2.78 -15.44 5.78
N VAL A 42 3.70 -14.76 5.09
CA VAL A 42 3.39 -13.77 4.07
C VAL A 42 3.76 -14.31 2.69
N ILE A 43 2.78 -14.34 1.80
CA ILE A 43 2.94 -14.69 0.39
C ILE A 43 3.03 -13.39 -0.41
N LYS A 44 4.15 -13.21 -1.10
CA LYS A 44 4.39 -12.09 -2.00
C LYS A 44 4.27 -12.57 -3.45
N VAL A 45 3.31 -12.04 -4.18
CA VAL A 45 3.05 -12.41 -5.58
C VAL A 45 3.44 -11.26 -6.49
N TYR A 46 4.42 -11.50 -7.36
CA TYR A 46 4.84 -10.56 -8.40
C TYR A 46 4.10 -10.83 -9.71
N HIS A 47 3.69 -9.76 -10.39
CA HIS A 47 3.37 -9.82 -11.80
C HIS A 47 3.91 -8.59 -12.54
N ALA A 48 4.48 -8.78 -13.74
CA ALA A 48 5.03 -7.68 -14.53
C ALA A 48 3.98 -6.63 -14.94
N GLU A 49 2.72 -7.07 -15.05
CA GLU A 49 1.56 -6.24 -15.31
C GLU A 49 0.69 -6.15 -14.04
N PRO A 50 0.82 -5.09 -13.24
CA PRO A 50 0.23 -5.02 -11.91
C PRO A 50 -1.29 -4.92 -11.93
N GLY A 51 -1.86 -4.18 -12.88
CA GLY A 51 -3.28 -3.78 -12.86
C GLY A 51 -4.27 -4.86 -13.32
N SER A 52 -3.85 -5.86 -14.09
CA SER A 52 -4.79 -6.77 -14.79
C SER A 52 -4.55 -8.25 -14.55
N ARG A 53 -3.38 -8.65 -14.04
CA ARG A 53 -2.98 -10.07 -14.00
C ARG A 53 -2.49 -10.55 -12.63
N ASN A 54 -2.49 -9.68 -11.62
CA ASN A 54 -2.28 -10.06 -10.22
C ASN A 54 -3.62 -10.07 -9.49
N LEU A 55 -4.34 -11.19 -9.62
CA LEU A 55 -5.73 -11.33 -9.18
C LEU A 55 -5.85 -12.43 -8.12
N LEU A 56 -6.58 -12.15 -7.04
CA LEU A 56 -7.03 -13.13 -6.06
C LEU A 56 -8.52 -13.41 -6.30
N MET A 57 -8.88 -14.69 -6.37
CA MET A 57 -10.28 -15.13 -6.35
C MET A 57 -10.64 -15.59 -4.94
N ARG A 58 -11.68 -14.98 -4.37
CA ARG A 58 -12.24 -15.33 -3.05
C ARG A 58 -13.72 -15.00 -3.04
N ASP A 59 -14.55 -15.86 -2.43
CA ASP A 59 -16.00 -15.64 -2.29
C ASP A 59 -16.67 -15.31 -3.64
N ASP A 60 -16.25 -16.03 -4.70
CA ASP A 60 -16.66 -15.81 -6.09
C ASP A 60 -16.34 -14.42 -6.68
N LEU A 61 -15.55 -13.61 -5.98
CA LEU A 61 -15.07 -12.31 -6.41
C LEU A 61 -13.61 -12.38 -6.83
N VAL A 62 -13.30 -11.77 -7.97
CA VAL A 62 -11.93 -11.61 -8.47
C VAL A 62 -11.51 -10.17 -8.23
N LYS A 63 -10.45 -9.96 -7.44
CA LYS A 63 -9.97 -8.62 -7.09
C LYS A 63 -8.45 -8.53 -7.16
N ASN A 64 -7.97 -7.33 -7.50
CA ASN A 64 -6.58 -6.94 -7.45
C ASN A 64 -6.28 -6.26 -6.11
N PHE A 65 -5.15 -6.61 -5.49
CA PHE A 65 -4.70 -6.08 -4.20
C PHE A 65 -3.29 -5.49 -4.24
N THR A 66 -2.79 -5.10 -5.42
CA THR A 66 -1.42 -4.60 -5.54
C THR A 66 -1.23 -3.13 -5.19
N GLY A 67 -2.31 -2.35 -5.07
CA GLY A 67 -2.23 -0.91 -4.83
C GLY A 67 -1.51 -0.18 -5.97
N GLY A 68 -1.68 -0.65 -7.21
CA GLY A 68 -0.96 -0.19 -8.40
C GLY A 68 0.48 -0.67 -8.54
N SER A 69 1.07 -1.29 -7.52
CA SER A 69 2.43 -1.86 -7.58
C SER A 69 2.46 -3.22 -8.28
N ASN A 70 3.65 -3.78 -8.58
CA ASN A 70 3.78 -5.13 -9.14
C ASN A 70 3.53 -6.27 -8.14
N TYR A 71 3.39 -5.96 -6.86
CA TYR A 71 3.32 -6.96 -5.80
C TYR A 71 1.99 -6.91 -5.07
N ALA A 72 1.39 -8.08 -4.89
CA ALA A 72 0.35 -8.29 -3.88
C ALA A 72 0.96 -9.06 -2.71
N HIS A 73 0.53 -8.73 -1.50
CA HIS A 73 0.98 -9.39 -0.27
C HIS A 73 -0.24 -10.00 0.41
N TYR A 74 -0.12 -11.26 0.82
CA TYR A 74 -1.19 -11.99 1.49
C TYR A 74 -0.65 -12.62 2.76
N GLN A 75 -1.30 -12.40 3.89
CA GLN A 75 -1.01 -13.11 5.13
C GLN A 75 -1.84 -14.39 5.20
N VAL A 76 -1.23 -15.50 5.62
CA VAL A 76 -1.94 -16.73 5.92
C VAL A 76 -2.64 -16.58 7.27
N SER A 77 -3.97 -16.65 7.28
CA SER A 77 -4.78 -16.54 8.49
C SER A 77 -5.99 -17.46 8.36
N ASN A 78 -6.30 -18.26 9.38
CA ASN A 78 -7.44 -19.18 9.39
C ASN A 78 -7.54 -20.09 8.14
N HIS A 79 -6.39 -20.56 7.62
CA HIS A 79 -6.28 -21.34 6.38
C HIS A 79 -6.70 -20.61 5.09
N GLU A 80 -6.77 -19.27 5.12
CA GLU A 80 -7.06 -18.41 3.97
C GLU A 80 -5.92 -17.41 3.70
N PHE A 81 -5.96 -16.75 2.53
CA PHE A 81 -4.98 -15.74 2.10
C PHE A 81 -5.53 -14.33 2.25
N GLU A 82 -5.34 -13.70 3.40
CA GLU A 82 -5.80 -12.34 3.67
C GLU A 82 -4.93 -11.28 3.00
N PRO A 83 -5.49 -10.41 2.12
CA PRO A 83 -4.70 -9.37 1.50
C PRO A 83 -4.23 -8.36 2.55
N ILE A 84 -2.93 -8.05 2.49
CA ILE A 84 -2.34 -6.94 3.23
C ILE A 84 -2.43 -5.72 2.32
N THR A 85 -3.10 -4.67 2.78
CA THR A 85 -3.32 -3.45 2.01
C THR A 85 -2.97 -2.22 2.82
N ASP A 86 -1.84 -2.27 3.54
CA ASP A 86 -1.43 -1.16 4.40
C ASP A 86 -0.87 -0.01 3.56
N ILE A 87 -1.34 1.20 3.83
CA ILE A 87 -0.83 2.44 3.23
C ILE A 87 -0.34 3.37 4.34
N GLU A 88 0.86 3.88 4.16
CA GLU A 88 1.54 4.79 5.07
C GLU A 88 2.06 6.00 4.29
N ALA A 89 2.17 7.15 4.95
CA ALA A 89 2.82 8.33 4.41
C ALA A 89 3.48 9.10 5.55
N ASP A 90 4.61 9.76 5.25
CA ASP A 90 5.23 10.71 6.17
C ASP A 90 4.52 12.06 6.02
N THR A 91 4.34 12.80 7.12
CA THR A 91 3.67 14.10 7.11
C THR A 91 4.68 15.23 6.94
N VAL A 92 4.33 16.23 6.13
CA VAL A 92 5.12 17.45 5.96
C VAL A 92 4.41 18.60 6.66
N THR A 93 5.01 19.11 7.74
CA THR A 93 4.47 20.27 8.46
C THR A 93 4.50 21.53 7.59
N GLN A 94 3.39 22.27 7.57
CA GLN A 94 3.30 23.56 6.89
C GLN A 94 3.28 24.71 7.90
N GLU A 95 3.91 25.81 7.52
CA GLU A 95 3.81 27.10 8.20
C GLU A 95 2.87 28.00 7.39
N LEU A 96 1.78 28.43 8.00
CA LEU A 96 0.79 29.30 7.39
C LEU A 96 0.78 30.67 8.06
N THR A 97 0.50 31.71 7.29
CA THR A 97 0.33 33.07 7.81
C THR A 97 -1.09 33.25 8.35
N LEU A 98 -1.22 33.75 9.58
CA LEU A 98 -2.51 34.09 10.18
C LEU A 98 -3.34 35.02 9.25
N GLY A 99 -4.56 34.59 8.95
CA GLY A 99 -5.51 35.30 8.10
C GLY A 99 -5.28 35.15 6.59
N GLU A 100 -4.30 34.36 6.14
CA GLU A 100 -4.17 34.03 4.72
C GLU A 100 -5.27 33.05 4.26
N ASP A 101 -5.54 33.03 2.96
CA ASP A 101 -6.44 32.06 2.33
C ASP A 101 -5.68 30.75 2.07
N PRO A 102 -5.98 29.67 2.80
CA PRO A 102 -5.24 28.42 2.68
C PRO A 102 -5.80 27.52 1.56
N SER A 103 -6.78 27.98 0.77
CA SER A 103 -7.36 27.18 -0.32
C SER A 103 -6.39 26.89 -1.46
N GLU A 104 -5.30 27.65 -1.57
CA GLU A 104 -4.23 27.45 -2.55
C GLU A 104 -3.17 26.43 -2.09
N VAL A 105 -3.28 25.90 -0.87
CA VAL A 105 -2.36 24.86 -0.37
C VAL A 105 -2.66 23.55 -1.09
N ASP A 106 -1.70 23.09 -1.88
CA ASP A 106 -1.77 21.81 -2.57
C ASP A 106 -1.69 20.63 -1.59
N PRO A 107 -2.75 19.82 -1.43
CA PRO A 107 -2.77 18.72 -0.46
C PRO A 107 -1.68 17.68 -0.71
N THR A 108 -1.20 17.54 -1.95
CA THR A 108 -0.13 16.59 -2.29
C THR A 108 1.21 16.94 -1.65
N LYS A 109 1.39 18.20 -1.23
CA LYS A 109 2.61 18.68 -0.54
C LYS A 109 2.57 18.48 0.97
N LEU A 110 1.44 18.00 1.51
CA LEU A 110 1.25 17.77 2.95
C LEU A 110 1.80 16.41 3.40
N ILE A 111 2.15 15.55 2.44
CA ILE A 111 2.65 14.21 2.69
C ILE A 111 3.81 13.87 1.74
N GLU A 112 4.69 12.98 2.19
CA GLU A 112 5.79 12.45 1.38
C GLU A 112 6.01 10.95 1.67
N ASN A 113 6.87 10.32 0.87
CA ASN A 113 7.27 8.92 1.04
C ASN A 113 6.10 7.94 1.24
N VAL A 114 5.03 8.10 0.44
CA VAL A 114 3.90 7.18 0.46
C VAL A 114 4.38 5.76 0.18
N ARG A 115 4.00 4.84 1.06
CA ARG A 115 4.36 3.43 1.04
C ARG A 115 3.11 2.58 1.05
N PHE A 116 3.09 1.54 0.22
CA PHE A 116 2.07 0.51 0.23
C PHE A 116 2.74 -0.82 0.54
N ASN A 117 2.31 -1.49 1.62
CA ASN A 117 2.94 -2.69 2.16
C ASN A 117 4.47 -2.53 2.34
N GLY A 118 4.88 -1.37 2.86
CA GLY A 118 6.29 -1.02 3.07
C GLY A 118 7.08 -0.63 1.80
N GLN A 119 6.51 -0.76 0.60
CA GLN A 119 7.16 -0.36 -0.65
C GLN A 119 6.75 1.06 -1.04
N LYS A 120 7.74 1.94 -1.29
CA LYS A 120 7.49 3.30 -1.79
C LYS A 120 6.71 3.27 -3.10
N LEU A 121 5.61 4.01 -3.15
CA LEU A 121 4.79 4.22 -4.34
C LEU A 121 5.34 5.37 -5.19
N ALA A 122 5.16 5.27 -6.50
CA ALA A 122 5.31 6.41 -7.39
C ALA A 122 4.10 7.35 -7.23
N GLU A 123 4.30 8.66 -7.46
CA GLU A 123 3.28 9.70 -7.28
C GLU A 123 1.99 9.44 -8.06
N ASN A 124 2.08 8.82 -9.23
CA ASN A 124 0.91 8.48 -10.05
C ASN A 124 0.12 7.26 -9.56
N LEU A 125 0.56 6.58 -8.49
CA LEU A 125 -0.07 5.38 -7.94
C LEU A 125 -0.87 5.66 -6.67
N TYR A 126 -0.92 6.91 -6.21
CA TYR A 126 -1.75 7.33 -5.09
C TYR A 126 -2.40 8.68 -5.34
N THR A 127 -3.40 9.01 -4.54
CA THR A 127 -4.04 10.32 -4.48
C THR A 127 -3.99 10.86 -3.06
N VAL A 128 -4.01 12.18 -2.94
CA VAL A 128 -4.08 12.89 -1.67
C VAL A 128 -5.22 13.90 -1.78
N GLU A 129 -6.20 13.77 -0.90
CA GLU A 129 -7.36 14.65 -0.83
C GLU A 129 -7.41 15.32 0.54
N GLN A 130 -7.56 16.63 0.58
CA GLN A 130 -7.81 17.33 1.84
C GLN A 130 -9.23 17.01 2.34
N VAL A 131 -9.34 16.54 3.59
CA VAL A 131 -10.62 16.22 4.22
C VAL A 131 -11.12 17.41 5.04
N ASP A 132 -10.21 18.02 5.82
CA ASP A 132 -10.51 19.15 6.68
C ASP A 132 -9.92 20.43 6.11
N ALA A 133 -10.64 21.56 6.22
CA ALA A 133 -10.09 22.87 5.87
C ALA A 133 -9.04 23.32 6.90
N PHE A 134 -8.04 24.07 6.44
CA PHE A 134 -7.13 24.78 7.35
C PHE A 134 -7.89 25.87 8.10
N ASP A 135 -7.63 25.98 9.41
CA ASP A 135 -7.98 27.17 10.19
C ASP A 135 -6.76 28.09 10.29
N THR A 136 -6.82 29.24 9.61
CA THR A 136 -5.82 30.33 9.69
C THR A 136 -6.33 31.52 10.52
N ASN A 137 -7.44 31.41 11.25
CA ASN A 137 -8.03 32.51 12.03
C ASN A 137 -7.57 32.54 13.49
N THR A 138 -6.95 31.46 13.96
CA THR A 138 -6.42 31.35 15.32
C THR A 138 -4.95 30.96 15.28
N ALA A 139 -4.13 31.45 16.20
CA ALA A 139 -2.70 31.16 16.22
C ALA A 139 -2.38 29.86 16.99
N GLY A 140 -1.28 29.22 16.64
CA GLY A 140 -0.69 28.07 17.34
C GLY A 140 -0.78 26.74 16.57
N PRO A 141 -0.23 25.65 17.15
CA PRO A 141 -0.11 24.35 16.50
C PRO A 141 -1.45 23.67 16.34
N LYS A 142 -1.68 23.13 15.14
CA LYS A 142 -2.93 22.49 14.71
C LYS A 142 -2.67 21.27 13.86
N THR A 143 -3.74 20.55 13.55
CA THR A 143 -3.72 19.38 12.69
C THR A 143 -4.90 19.41 11.74
N LEU A 144 -4.70 18.95 10.50
CA LEU A 144 -5.78 18.64 9.56
C LEU A 144 -5.69 17.19 9.08
N ASN A 145 -6.80 16.60 8.67
CA ASN A 145 -6.77 15.29 8.01
C ASN A 145 -6.68 15.44 6.50
N VAL A 146 -5.80 14.63 5.91
CA VAL A 146 -5.77 14.33 4.49
C VAL A 146 -6.03 12.85 4.27
N LYS A 147 -6.76 12.51 3.22
CA LYS A 147 -7.00 11.15 2.80
C LYS A 147 -5.97 10.75 1.76
N VAL A 148 -5.16 9.74 2.08
CA VAL A 148 -4.21 9.12 1.15
C VAL A 148 -4.81 7.82 0.66
N ALA A 149 -4.94 7.64 -0.65
CA ALA A 149 -5.52 6.44 -1.25
C ALA A 149 -4.64 5.90 -2.37
N THR A 150 -4.64 4.58 -2.57
CA THR A 150 -4.08 4.01 -3.81
C THR A 150 -4.96 4.42 -4.99
N ALA A 151 -4.35 4.78 -6.13
CA ALA A 151 -5.08 5.28 -7.29
C ALA A 151 -6.06 4.26 -7.90
N ASP A 152 -5.82 2.96 -7.65
CA ASP A 152 -6.69 1.85 -8.04
C ASP A 152 -7.83 1.57 -7.03
N GLY A 153 -7.91 2.32 -5.94
CA GLY A 153 -8.96 2.20 -4.93
C GLY A 153 -8.86 0.99 -4.01
N VAL A 154 -7.71 0.29 -3.99
CA VAL A 154 -7.48 -0.86 -3.10
C VAL A 154 -7.54 -0.46 -1.62
N THR A 155 -6.99 0.69 -1.25
CA THR A 155 -7.05 1.19 0.14
C THR A 155 -7.04 2.71 0.17
N ALA A 156 -7.65 3.26 1.22
CA ALA A 156 -7.51 4.65 1.63
C ALA A 156 -7.32 4.75 3.15
N ARG A 157 -6.62 5.78 3.60
CA ARG A 157 -6.37 6.07 5.01
C ARG A 157 -6.33 7.57 5.25
N ASP A 158 -6.95 8.00 6.35
CA ASP A 158 -6.81 9.38 6.83
C ASP A 158 -5.49 9.54 7.61
N VAL A 159 -4.77 10.62 7.31
CA VAL A 159 -3.49 10.98 7.89
C VAL A 159 -3.62 12.37 8.51
N SER A 160 -3.32 12.47 9.80
CA SER A 160 -3.33 13.73 10.54
C SER A 160 -2.02 14.48 10.32
N VAL A 161 -2.06 15.57 9.56
CA VAL A 161 -0.91 16.41 9.23
C VAL A 161 -0.85 17.59 10.19
N PRO A 162 0.27 17.81 10.90
CA PRO A 162 0.46 18.99 11.73
C PRO A 162 0.75 20.24 10.88
N TYR A 163 0.31 21.40 11.35
CA TYR A 163 0.66 22.71 10.77
C TYR A 163 0.66 23.79 11.86
N ASP A 164 1.35 24.90 11.60
CA ASP A 164 1.38 26.08 12.46
C ASP A 164 0.77 27.29 11.73
N SER A 165 0.06 28.14 12.48
CA SER A 165 -0.63 29.36 11.99
C SER A 165 -0.54 30.51 12.99
#